data_AF-A0A9E4LUD1-F1
#
_entry.id   AF-A0A9E4LUD1-F1
#
_cell.length_a   1.000
_cell.length_b   1.000
_cell.length_c   1.000
_cell.angle_alpha   90.00
_cell.angle_beta   90.00
_cell.angle_gamma   90.00
#
_symmetry.space_group_name_H-M   'P 1'
#
loop_
_entity.id
_entity.type
_entity.pdbx_description
1 polymer ?
#
loop_
_entity_poly.entity_id
_entity_poly.type
_entity_poly.pdbx_seq_one_letter_code
_entity_poly.pdbx_strand_id
1 'polypeptide(L)'
;MGGYGHVKDRVEVLETKLEVLSAQVEALKNQLRSPAPPKMMVNELVAAAARATGFSPRELSSPLRVRKLMLARIAACLAARRHHWTVSQIGMAFNRDHTSIQYYINHKMTKDPHVINTSRRIEAELIKKEIY
;
A
#
# COMPACT_ATOMS: atom_id res chain seq x y z
N MET A 1 49.38 5.53 -31.41
CA MET A 1 48.35 4.50 -31.16
C MET A 1 48.00 4.39 -29.66
N GLY A 2 47.54 5.47 -29.01
CA GLY A 2 47.37 5.51 -27.54
C GLY A 2 45.94 5.72 -27.00
N GLY A 3 44.94 5.85 -27.88
CA GLY A 3 43.58 6.25 -27.46
C GLY A 3 42.67 5.12 -26.97
N TYR A 4 42.92 3.87 -27.39
CA TYR A 4 42.03 2.74 -27.09
C TYR A 4 42.13 2.24 -25.63
N GLY A 5 43.29 2.36 -24.98
CA GLY A 5 43.47 1.95 -23.58
C GLY A 5 42.63 2.81 -22.62
N HIS A 6 42.71 4.14 -22.78
CA HIS A 6 41.97 5.09 -21.96
C HIS A 6 40.44 4.96 -22.06
N VAL A 7 39.93 4.56 -23.23
CA VAL A 7 38.49 4.32 -23.42
C VAL A 7 38.07 3.03 -22.73
N LYS A 8 38.89 1.98 -22.81
CA LYS A 8 38.63 0.69 -22.15
C LYS A 8 38.60 0.83 -20.63
N ASP A 9 39.56 1.55 -20.06
CA ASP A 9 39.62 1.83 -18.62
C ASP A 9 38.41 2.63 -18.14
N ARG A 10 37.92 3.58 -18.94
CA ARG A 10 36.70 4.34 -18.63
C ARG A 10 35.43 3.51 -18.69
N VAL A 11 35.35 2.57 -19.64
CA VAL A 11 34.21 1.64 -19.75
C VAL A 11 34.16 0.72 -18.55
N GLU A 12 35.30 0.14 -18.17
CA GLU A 12 35.41 -0.76 -17.02
C GLU A 12 35.04 -0.07 -15.69
N VAL A 13 35.46 1.19 -15.52
CA VAL A 13 35.07 2.02 -14.38
C VAL A 13 33.57 2.33 -14.38
N LEU A 14 32.95 2.55 -15.54
CA LEU A 14 31.51 2.82 -15.64
C LEU A 14 30.67 1.56 -15.37
N GLU A 15 31.10 0.39 -15.85
CA GLU A 15 30.45 -0.90 -15.59
C GLU A 15 30.47 -1.22 -14.10
N THR A 16 31.62 -1.03 -13.44
CA THR A 16 31.75 -1.22 -11.99
C THR A 16 30.83 -0.28 -11.21
N LYS A 17 30.74 1.00 -11.61
CA LYS A 17 29.82 1.96 -10.98
C LYS A 17 28.36 1.57 -11.18
N LEU A 18 28.00 1.06 -12.35
CA LEU A 18 26.64 0.62 -12.66
C LEU A 18 26.23 -0.56 -11.77
N GLU A 19 27.13 -1.54 -11.59
CA GLU A 19 26.89 -2.69 -10.71
C GLU A 19 26.68 -2.25 -9.26
N VAL A 20 27.54 -1.36 -8.73
CA VAL A 20 27.42 -0.82 -7.37
C VAL A 20 26.10 -0.06 -7.20
N LEU A 21 25.71 0.77 -8.16
CA LEU A 21 24.43 1.49 -8.15
C LEU A 21 23.25 0.52 -8.17
N SER A 22 23.30 -0.53 -8.99
CA SER A 22 22.24 -1.54 -9.06
C SER A 22 22.06 -2.26 -7.72
N ALA A 23 23.17 -2.60 -7.05
CA ALA A 23 23.16 -3.26 -5.74
C ALA A 23 22.62 -2.33 -4.65
N GLN A 24 22.96 -1.04 -4.69
CA GLN A 24 22.42 -0.04 -3.77
C GLN A 24 20.91 0.15 -3.95
N VAL A 25 20.42 0.17 -5.20
CA VAL A 25 18.98 0.24 -5.49
C VAL A 25 18.25 -0.98 -4.94
N GLU A 26 18.78 -2.20 -5.13
CA GLU A 26 18.16 -3.41 -4.57
C GLU A 26 18.22 -3.46 -3.04
N ALA A 27 19.32 -2.99 -2.44
CA ALA A 27 19.43 -2.87 -0.99
C ALA A 27 18.39 -1.89 -0.42
N LEU A 28 18.19 -0.73 -1.05
CA LEU A 28 17.17 0.24 -0.67
C LEU A 28 15.76 -0.33 -0.84
N LYS A 29 15.47 -1.03 -1.94
CA LYS A 29 14.19 -1.73 -2.14
C LYS A 29 13.93 -2.78 -1.05
N ASN A 30 14.97 -3.50 -0.63
CA ASN A 30 14.87 -4.49 0.44
C ASN A 30 14.71 -3.86 1.83
N GLN A 31 15.36 -2.73 2.10
CA GLN A 31 15.15 -1.96 3.34
C GLN A 31 13.72 -1.40 3.42
N LEU A 32 13.16 -0.95 2.30
CA LEU A 32 11.76 -0.49 2.21
C LEU A 32 10.73 -1.65 2.29
N ARG A 33 11.15 -2.90 2.10
CA ARG A 33 10.25 -4.07 2.10
C ARG A 33 9.79 -4.52 3.50
N SER A 34 10.44 -4.06 4.56
CA SER A 34 10.07 -4.39 5.93
C SER A 34 9.58 -3.14 6.67
N PRO A 35 8.37 -2.63 6.37
CA PRO A 35 7.80 -1.61 7.23
C PRO A 35 7.59 -2.23 8.61
N ALA A 36 7.95 -1.46 9.63
CA ALA A 36 7.58 -1.76 11.00
C ALA A 36 6.07 -2.05 11.06
N PRO A 37 5.61 -2.93 11.98
CA PRO A 37 4.18 -3.14 12.17
C PRO A 37 3.49 -1.78 12.30
N PRO A 38 2.33 -1.59 11.65
CA PRO A 38 1.67 -0.29 11.59
C PRO A 38 1.51 0.26 13.01
N LYS A 39 2.16 1.40 13.30
CA LYS A 39 2.04 2.11 14.59
C LYS A 39 0.63 2.66 14.81
N MET A 40 -0.17 2.72 13.73
CA MET A 40 -1.49 3.31 13.72
C MET A 40 -2.52 2.44 14.46
N MET A 41 -3.34 3.10 15.28
CA MET A 41 -4.50 2.47 15.90
C MET A 41 -5.50 1.97 14.85
N VAL A 42 -6.13 0.84 15.16
CA VAL A 42 -7.15 0.16 14.35
C VAL A 42 -8.24 1.10 13.82
N ASN A 43 -8.61 2.13 14.59
CA ASN A 43 -9.65 3.11 14.24
C ASN A 43 -9.24 4.08 13.11
N GLU A 44 -7.95 4.29 12.87
CA GLU A 44 -7.46 5.25 11.87
C GLU A 44 -7.75 4.79 10.43
N LEU A 45 -7.86 3.48 10.18
CA LEU A 45 -8.22 2.95 8.88
C LEU A 45 -9.61 3.42 8.43
N VAL A 46 -10.58 3.35 9.33
CA VAL A 46 -11.96 3.78 9.04
C VAL A 46 -12.01 5.30 8.86
N ALA A 47 -11.26 6.05 9.66
CA ALA A 47 -11.17 7.50 9.53
C ALA A 47 -10.54 7.93 8.19
N ALA A 48 -9.43 7.29 7.78
CA ALA A 48 -8.80 7.53 6.49
C ALA A 48 -9.72 7.15 5.32
N ALA A 49 -10.39 6.01 5.42
CA ALA A 49 -11.38 5.60 4.43
C ALA A 49 -12.54 6.60 4.33
N ALA A 50 -13.03 7.12 5.45
CA ALA A 50 -14.07 8.14 5.49
C ALA A 50 -13.62 9.42 4.78
N ARG A 51 -12.43 9.94 5.09
CA ARG A 51 -11.87 11.14 4.43
C ARG A 51 -11.71 10.96 2.93
N ALA A 52 -11.21 9.81 2.49
CA ALA A 52 -10.96 9.58 1.07
C ALA A 52 -12.23 9.32 0.23
N THR A 53 -13.28 8.76 0.85
CA THR A 53 -14.48 8.31 0.13
C THR A 53 -15.69 9.20 0.32
N GLY A 54 -15.71 10.03 1.36
CA GLY A 54 -16.85 10.87 1.75
C GLY A 54 -17.95 10.13 2.52
N PHE A 55 -17.83 8.81 2.72
CA PHE A 55 -18.73 8.07 3.60
C PHE A 55 -18.39 8.36 5.06
N SER A 56 -19.41 8.33 5.92
CA SER A 56 -19.17 8.39 7.37
C SER A 56 -18.51 7.10 7.88
N PRO A 57 -17.73 7.16 8.96
CA PRO A 57 -17.20 5.97 9.63
C PRO A 57 -18.30 4.94 9.98
N ARG A 58 -19.46 5.43 10.40
CA ARG A 58 -20.62 4.59 10.74
C ARG A 58 -21.15 3.83 9.54
N GLU A 59 -21.24 4.46 8.37
CA GLU A 59 -21.64 3.78 7.14
C GLU A 59 -20.61 2.73 6.75
N LEU A 60 -19.31 3.07 6.80
CA LEU A 60 -18.23 2.15 6.47
C LEU A 60 -18.19 0.90 7.36
N SER A 61 -18.55 1.00 8.64
CA SER A 61 -18.65 -0.16 9.54
C SER A 61 -20.05 -0.82 9.57
N SER A 62 -21.06 -0.22 8.93
CA SER A 62 -22.42 -0.76 8.92
C SER A 62 -22.53 -2.11 8.20
N PRO A 63 -23.56 -2.94 8.48
CA PRO A 63 -23.80 -4.18 7.73
C PRO A 63 -24.28 -3.95 6.29
N LEU A 64 -24.72 -2.73 5.93
CA LEU A 64 -25.37 -2.40 4.65
C LEU A 64 -24.54 -2.81 3.44
N ARG A 65 -25.16 -3.46 2.45
CA ARG A 65 -24.49 -4.01 1.25
C ARG A 65 -24.77 -3.20 -0.02
N VAL A 66 -24.81 -1.88 0.10
CA VAL A 66 -24.93 -0.98 -1.06
C VAL A 66 -23.65 -1.03 -1.89
N ARG A 67 -23.77 -1.14 -3.22
CA ARG A 67 -22.62 -1.33 -4.14
C ARG A 67 -21.50 -0.33 -3.88
N LYS A 68 -21.80 0.97 -3.85
CA LYS A 68 -20.79 2.03 -3.62
C LYS A 68 -20.04 1.85 -2.29
N LEU A 69 -20.77 1.49 -1.23
CA LEU A 69 -20.23 1.27 0.10
C LEU A 69 -19.36 0.00 0.17
N MET A 70 -19.77 -1.07 -0.51
CA MET A 70 -18.94 -2.27 -0.62
C MET A 70 -17.63 -1.99 -1.37
N LEU A 71 -17.68 -1.24 -2.48
CA LEU A 71 -16.47 -0.87 -3.22
C LEU A 71 -15.53 -0.02 -2.36
N ALA A 72 -16.05 0.91 -1.55
CA ALA A 72 -15.28 1.67 -0.58
C ALA A 72 -14.61 0.76 0.47
N ARG A 73 -15.31 -0.24 1.00
CA ARG A 73 -14.73 -1.22 1.95
C ARG A 73 -13.66 -2.09 1.31
N ILE A 74 -13.87 -2.56 0.08
CA ILE A 74 -12.87 -3.33 -0.68
C ILE A 74 -11.62 -2.48 -0.88
N ALA A 75 -11.79 -1.21 -1.27
CA ALA A 75 -10.68 -0.27 -1.42
C ALA A 75 -9.93 -0.06 -0.10
N ALA A 76 -10.63 0.11 1.01
CA ALA A 76 -10.01 0.28 2.32
C ALA A 76 -9.24 -0.98 2.76
N CYS A 77 -9.80 -2.18 2.55
CA CYS A 77 -9.10 -3.44 2.83
C CYS A 77 -7.82 -3.56 1.99
N LEU A 78 -7.86 -3.19 0.70
CA LEU A 78 -6.70 -3.22 -0.18
C LEU A 78 -5.60 -2.23 0.26
N ALA A 79 -6.00 -1.03 0.70
CA ALA A 79 -5.08 -0.04 1.26
C ALA A 79 -4.42 -0.55 2.55
N ALA A 80 -5.22 -1.10 3.47
CA ALA A 80 -4.72 -1.65 4.73
C ALA A 80 -3.75 -2.83 4.51
N ARG A 81 -4.03 -3.70 3.53
CA ARG A 81 -3.13 -4.81 3.16
C ARG A 81 -1.79 -4.31 2.60
N ARG A 82 -1.78 -3.20 1.86
CA ARG A 82 -0.54 -2.55 1.41
C ARG A 82 0.24 -1.87 2.54
N HIS A 83 -0.45 -1.46 3.59
CA HIS A 83 0.15 -1.05 4.86
C HIS A 83 0.45 -2.21 5.82
N HIS A 84 0.42 -3.45 5.35
CA HIS A 84 0.80 -4.64 6.13
C HIS A 84 -0.11 -4.96 7.34
N TRP A 85 -1.33 -4.40 7.38
CA TRP A 85 -2.31 -4.77 8.40
C TRP A 85 -2.79 -6.21 8.20
N THR A 86 -2.89 -6.98 9.28
CA THR A 86 -3.43 -8.34 9.26
C THR A 86 -4.94 -8.35 9.01
N VAL A 87 -5.47 -9.48 8.53
CA VAL A 87 -6.92 -9.66 8.31
C VAL A 87 -7.72 -9.38 9.59
N SER A 88 -7.21 -9.84 10.74
CA SER A 88 -7.84 -9.61 12.03
C SER A 88 -7.84 -8.14 12.44
N GLN A 89 -6.74 -7.40 12.21
CA GLN A 89 -6.69 -5.96 12.47
C GLN A 89 -7.69 -5.18 11.61
N ILE A 90 -7.81 -5.54 10.33
CA ILE A 90 -8.79 -4.94 9.42
C ILE A 90 -10.21 -5.28 9.87
N GLY A 91 -10.46 -6.53 10.29
CA GLY A 91 -11.75 -6.96 10.83
C GLY A 91 -12.16 -6.19 12.06
N MET A 92 -11.24 -6.00 13.01
CA MET A 92 -11.46 -5.16 14.19
C MET A 92 -11.79 -3.71 13.82
N ALA A 93 -11.11 -3.13 12.82
CA ALA A 93 -11.38 -1.75 12.37
C ALA A 93 -12.81 -1.58 11.83
N PHE A 94 -13.24 -2.49 10.98
CA PHE A 94 -14.55 -2.40 10.32
C PHE A 94 -15.68 -3.04 11.12
N ASN A 95 -15.41 -3.61 12.30
CA ASN A 95 -16.35 -4.45 13.05
C ASN A 95 -16.91 -5.59 12.16
N ARG A 96 -16.01 -6.32 11.50
CA ARG A 96 -16.34 -7.40 10.55
C ARG A 96 -15.54 -8.65 10.86
N ASP A 97 -16.18 -9.79 10.61
CA ASP A 97 -15.53 -11.08 10.72
C ASP A 97 -14.42 -11.27 9.66
N HIS A 98 -13.40 -12.04 10.02
CA HIS A 98 -12.24 -12.33 9.19
C HIS A 98 -12.62 -12.91 7.81
N THR A 99 -13.68 -13.73 7.73
CA THR A 99 -14.17 -14.28 6.46
C THR A 99 -14.68 -13.20 5.51
N SER A 100 -15.35 -12.17 6.05
CA SER A 100 -15.83 -11.02 5.27
C SER A 100 -14.66 -10.20 4.72
N ILE A 101 -13.60 -10.07 5.51
CA ILE A 101 -12.38 -9.37 5.09
C ILE A 101 -11.64 -10.16 4.00
N GLN A 102 -11.51 -11.49 4.15
CA GLN A 102 -10.93 -12.34 3.12
C GLN A 102 -11.73 -12.26 1.81
N TYR A 103 -13.07 -12.27 1.90
CA TYR A 103 -13.93 -12.07 0.74
C TYR A 103 -13.65 -10.73 0.05
N TYR A 104 -13.50 -9.63 0.79
CA TYR A 104 -13.18 -8.33 0.20
C TYR A 104 -11.79 -8.28 -0.44
N ILE A 105 -10.77 -8.86 0.20
CA ILE A 105 -9.39 -8.91 -0.32
C ILE A 105 -9.29 -9.75 -1.59
N ASN A 106 -10.06 -10.83 -1.68
CA ASN A 106 -10.05 -11.73 -2.83
C ASN A 106 -11.14 -11.37 -3.87
N HIS A 107 -11.91 -10.32 -3.63
CA HIS A 107 -13.03 -9.96 -4.50
C HIS A 107 -12.54 -9.57 -5.89
N LYS A 108 -13.24 -9.98 -6.96
CA LYS A 108 -12.91 -9.60 -8.34
C LYS A 108 -12.83 -8.08 -8.61
N MET A 109 -13.42 -7.26 -7.74
CA MET A 109 -13.46 -5.80 -7.89
C MET A 109 -12.17 -5.14 -7.37
N THR A 110 -11.28 -5.90 -6.73
CA THR A 110 -9.94 -5.42 -6.34
C THR A 110 -9.09 -5.03 -7.56
N LYS A 111 -9.42 -5.58 -8.73
CA LYS A 111 -8.79 -5.26 -10.02
C LYS A 111 -9.46 -4.07 -10.73
N ASP A 112 -10.59 -3.57 -10.21
CA ASP A 112 -11.29 -2.43 -10.79
C ASP A 112 -10.44 -1.16 -10.62
N PRO A 113 -10.14 -0.41 -11.71
CA PRO A 113 -9.35 0.81 -11.62
C PRO A 113 -9.88 1.84 -10.62
N HIS A 114 -11.20 1.95 -10.46
CA HIS A 114 -11.81 2.86 -9.49
C HIS A 114 -11.50 2.44 -8.05
N VAL A 115 -11.52 1.13 -7.76
CA VAL A 115 -11.17 0.59 -6.44
C VAL A 115 -9.68 0.75 -6.16
N ILE A 116 -8.82 0.51 -7.16
CA ILE A 116 -7.37 0.71 -7.05
C ILE A 116 -7.05 2.19 -6.77
N ASN A 117 -7.65 3.12 -7.51
CA ASN A 117 -7.42 4.54 -7.31
C ASN A 117 -7.95 5.02 -5.95
N THR A 118 -9.13 4.55 -5.55
CA THR A 118 -9.70 4.88 -4.23
C THR A 118 -8.82 4.35 -3.11
N SER A 119 -8.32 3.12 -3.22
CA SER A 119 -7.44 2.53 -2.20
C SER A 119 -6.09 3.24 -2.10
N ARG A 120 -5.52 3.74 -3.21
CA ARG A 120 -4.33 4.62 -3.17
C ARG A 120 -4.61 5.95 -2.46
N ARG A 121 -5.79 6.53 -2.63
CA ARG A 121 -6.19 7.74 -1.89
C ARG A 121 -6.28 7.47 -0.38
N ILE A 122 -6.85 6.33 0.00
CA ILE A 122 -6.93 5.90 1.42
C ILE A 122 -5.52 5.70 1.98
N GLU A 123 -4.65 5.01 1.25
CA GLU A 123 -3.24 4.80 1.62
C GLU A 123 -2.50 6.14 1.85
N ALA A 124 -2.67 7.11 0.95
CA ALA A 124 -2.12 8.46 1.16
C ALA A 124 -2.63 9.13 2.45
N GLU A 125 -3.89 8.94 2.81
CA GLU A 125 -4.46 9.44 4.07
C GLU A 125 -3.91 8.72 5.32
N LEU A 126 -3.46 7.47 5.19
CA LEU A 126 -2.79 6.73 6.26
C LEU A 126 -1.36 7.25 6.44
N ILE A 127 -0.60 7.39 5.35
CA ILE A 127 0.80 7.86 5.38
C ILE A 127 0.92 9.26 5.97
N LYS A 128 0.02 10.19 5.60
CA LYS A 128 0.01 11.56 6.16
C LYS A 128 -0.01 11.59 7.70
N LYS A 129 -0.59 10.57 8.32
CA LYS A 129 -0.76 10.43 9.77
C LYS A 129 0.41 9.71 10.47
N GLU A 130 1.26 8.99 9.74
CA GLU A 130 2.46 8.34 10.30
C GLU A 130 3.65 9.30 10.43
N ILE A 131 3.61 10.46 9.76
CA ILE A 131 4.70 11.45 9.71
C ILE A 131 4.61 12.49 10.85
N TYR A 132 3.47 12.58 11.54
CA TYR A 132 3.24 13.45 12.70
C TYR A 132 3.12 12.63 13.98
#